data_AF-A0A382AXR2-F1
#
_entry.id   AF-A0A382AXR2-F1
#
_cell.length_a   1.000
_cell.length_b   1.000
_cell.length_c   1.000
_cell.angle_alpha   90.00
_cell.angle_beta   90.00
_cell.angle_gamma   90.00
#
_symmetry.space_group_name_H-M   'P 1'
#
loop_
_entity.id
_entity.type
_entity.pdbx_description
1 polymer ?
#
loop_
_entity_poly.entity_id
_entity_poly.type
_entity_poly.pdbx_seq_one_letter_code
_entity_poly.pdbx_strand_id
1 'polypeptide(L)'
;MADIQPFRAVRYNFDIAGDVSLHVCPPFDVITPQLQHELYDRSPYNIVRLELARRGLSDDPYERAAETAQTWKDSGVLKHDEEPSIYVTEEEFEYRGRILRRRGFIAGVRLEDYDQEVVLPHEGTRSEWVADRVRLMGAAQSNYSPLLVIYRDDLRSSV
;
A
#
# COMPACT_ATOMS: atom_id res chain seq x y z
N MET A 1 15.63 -7.68 -17.35
CA MET A 1 15.74 -7.69 -15.87
C MET A 1 14.97 -6.47 -15.38
N ALA A 2 14.12 -6.62 -14.36
CA ALA A 2 13.33 -5.51 -13.86
C ALA A 2 14.22 -4.39 -13.31
N ASP A 3 13.92 -3.16 -13.70
CA ASP A 3 14.58 -1.96 -13.18
C ASP A 3 13.85 -1.50 -11.91
N ILE A 4 14.57 -1.52 -10.78
CA ILE A 4 14.06 -1.06 -9.49
C ILE A 4 14.82 0.17 -9.02
N GLN A 5 14.09 1.13 -8.44
CA GLN A 5 14.64 2.40 -8.01
C GLN A 5 14.27 2.71 -6.55
N PRO A 6 15.19 3.29 -5.77
CA PRO A 6 14.87 3.84 -4.47
C PRO A 6 13.95 5.06 -4.63
N PHE A 7 13.11 5.31 -3.63
CA PHE A 7 12.21 6.47 -3.63
C PHE A 7 12.03 7.01 -2.21
N ARG A 8 11.52 8.24 -2.09
CA ARG A 8 11.18 8.84 -0.79
C ARG A 8 9.75 8.48 -0.43
N ALA A 9 9.56 7.41 0.35
CA ALA A 9 8.24 7.02 0.82
C ALA A 9 7.62 8.10 1.71
N VAL A 10 6.30 8.11 1.72
CA VAL A 10 5.49 8.82 2.71
C VAL A 10 5.15 7.84 3.82
N ARG A 11 5.59 8.11 5.05
CA ARG A 11 5.39 7.25 6.21
C ARG A 11 4.71 8.01 7.34
N TYR A 12 4.07 7.27 8.24
CA TYR A 12 3.58 7.85 9.49
C TYR A 12 4.74 8.43 10.30
N ASN A 13 4.53 9.63 10.82
CA ASN A 13 5.38 10.21 11.82
C ASN A 13 4.98 9.71 13.21
N PHE A 14 5.77 8.80 13.80
CA PHE A 14 5.43 8.17 15.09
C PHE A 14 5.23 9.19 16.22
N ASP A 15 5.90 10.34 16.18
CA ASP A 15 5.77 11.38 17.20
C ASP A 15 4.38 12.05 17.20
N ILE A 16 3.67 12.02 16.07
CA ILE A 16 2.35 12.64 15.90
C ILE A 16 1.25 11.59 15.76
N ALA A 17 1.50 10.55 14.97
CA ALA A 17 0.55 9.48 14.72
C ALA A 17 0.49 8.48 15.87
N GLY A 18 1.54 8.35 16.69
CA GLY A 18 1.60 7.36 17.77
C GLY A 18 1.72 5.92 17.23
N ASP A 19 0.96 5.00 17.83
CA ASP A 19 1.01 3.58 17.48
C ASP A 19 0.39 3.29 16.10
N VAL A 20 1.24 2.95 15.13
CA VAL A 20 0.84 2.62 13.77
C VAL A 20 0.02 1.34 13.65
N SER A 21 0.03 0.46 14.66
CA SER A 21 -0.79 -0.75 14.66
C SER A 21 -2.29 -0.43 14.61
N LEU A 22 -2.67 0.76 15.09
CA LEU A 22 -4.05 1.27 15.04
C LEU A 22 -4.41 1.88 13.68
N HIS A 23 -3.42 2.15 12.82
CA HIS A 23 -3.58 2.92 11.59
C HIS A 23 -3.62 2.06 10.33
N VAL A 24 -3.43 0.74 10.45
CA VAL A 24 -3.46 -0.18 9.31
C VAL A 24 -4.89 -0.68 9.03
N CYS A 25 -5.14 -1.09 7.79
CA CYS A 25 -6.37 -1.75 7.37
C CYS A 25 -6.02 -2.97 6.49
N PRO A 26 -6.94 -3.94 6.34
CA PRO A 26 -6.76 -5.01 5.36
C PRO A 26 -6.90 -4.49 3.92
N PRO A 27 -6.62 -5.32 2.90
CA PRO A 27 -6.85 -4.97 1.50
C PRO A 27 -8.28 -4.50 1.22
N PHE A 28 -8.42 -3.54 0.29
CA PHE A 28 -9.70 -2.87 0.02
C PHE A 28 -10.85 -3.79 -0.38
N ASP A 29 -10.55 -4.93 -1.00
CA ASP A 29 -11.52 -5.90 -1.55
C ASP A 29 -12.15 -6.80 -0.48
N VAL A 30 -11.63 -6.79 0.74
CA VAL A 30 -12.19 -7.52 1.89
C VAL A 30 -12.86 -6.61 2.93
N ILE A 31 -12.84 -5.29 2.73
CA ILE A 31 -13.43 -4.34 3.67
C ILE A 31 -14.94 -4.25 3.47
N THR A 32 -15.69 -4.69 4.47
CA THR A 32 -17.15 -4.49 4.54
C THR A 32 -17.50 -3.08 5.04
N PRO A 33 -18.72 -2.59 4.83
CA PRO A 33 -19.17 -1.31 5.40
C PRO A 33 -19.04 -1.27 6.93
N GLN A 34 -19.32 -2.38 7.62
CA GLN A 34 -19.19 -2.47 9.08
C GLN A 34 -17.72 -2.32 9.50
N LEU A 35 -16.82 -3.08 8.86
CA LEU A 35 -15.39 -3.00 9.14
C LEU A 35 -14.81 -1.62 8.81
N GLN A 36 -15.32 -0.96 7.76
CA GLN A 36 -14.94 0.42 7.45
C GLN A 36 -15.25 1.36 8.62
N HIS A 37 -16.45 1.30 9.19
CA HIS A 37 -16.81 2.15 10.35
C HIS A 37 -15.91 1.84 11.56
N GLU A 38 -15.70 0.56 11.87
CA GLU A 38 -14.82 0.15 12.96
C GLU A 38 -13.38 0.67 12.80
N LEU A 39 -12.85 0.66 11.58
CA LEU A 39 -11.51 1.19 11.28
C LEU A 39 -11.46 2.73 11.39
N TYR A 40 -12.55 3.43 11.05
CA TYR A 40 -12.65 4.88 11.23
C TYR A 40 -12.66 5.27 12.71
N ASP A 41 -13.37 4.50 13.53
CA ASP A 41 -13.47 4.73 14.98
C ASP A 41 -12.19 4.32 15.72
N ARG A 42 -11.47 3.31 15.21
CA ARG A 42 -10.20 2.84 15.79
C ARG A 42 -9.13 3.92 15.83
N SER A 43 -9.03 4.73 14.78
CA SER A 43 -8.05 5.80 14.71
C SER A 43 -8.45 6.92 13.75
N PRO A 44 -8.25 8.21 14.12
CA PRO A 44 -8.40 9.32 13.19
C PRO A 44 -7.40 9.25 12.02
N TYR A 45 -6.31 8.50 12.18
CA TYR A 45 -5.26 8.30 11.19
C TYR A 45 -5.30 6.92 10.54
N ASN A 46 -6.40 6.17 10.63
CA ASN A 46 -6.47 4.87 9.96
C ASN A 46 -6.42 5.02 8.43
N ILE A 47 -5.50 4.30 7.79
CA ILE A 47 -5.19 4.37 6.36
C ILE A 47 -6.38 3.99 5.48
N VAL A 48 -7.42 3.34 6.01
CA VAL A 48 -8.69 3.10 5.31
C VAL A 48 -9.31 4.38 4.72
N ARG A 49 -9.01 5.54 5.34
CA ARG A 49 -9.44 6.87 4.85
C ARG A 49 -8.80 7.22 3.50
N LEU A 50 -7.62 6.67 3.22
CA LEU A 50 -6.89 6.83 1.96
C LEU A 50 -7.10 5.63 1.02
N GLU A 51 -7.04 4.40 1.55
CA GLU A 51 -7.11 3.14 0.79
C GLU A 51 -8.50 2.87 0.18
N LEU A 52 -9.54 2.96 1.01
CA LEU A 52 -10.93 2.80 0.56
C LEU A 52 -11.54 4.15 0.18
N ALA A 53 -10.90 5.26 0.55
CA ALA A 53 -11.26 6.61 0.12
C ALA A 53 -12.75 6.91 0.35
N ARG A 54 -13.22 7.12 1.59
CA ARG A 54 -14.64 7.40 1.98
C ARG A 54 -15.75 6.81 1.06
N ARG A 55 -15.57 5.62 0.46
CA ARG A 55 -16.55 5.00 -0.45
C ARG A 55 -17.87 4.79 0.25
N GLY A 56 -18.96 5.12 -0.44
CA GLY A 56 -20.31 5.08 0.13
C GLY A 56 -20.59 6.16 1.19
N LEU A 57 -19.61 7.03 1.49
CA LEU A 57 -19.71 8.12 2.48
C LEU A 57 -19.47 9.51 1.87
N SER A 58 -19.17 9.60 0.58
CA SER A 58 -18.93 10.84 -0.16
C SER A 58 -19.22 10.65 -1.64
N ASP A 59 -19.64 11.73 -2.31
CA ASP A 59 -19.91 11.77 -3.75
C ASP A 59 -18.62 11.66 -4.58
N ASP A 60 -17.50 12.25 -4.10
CA ASP A 60 -16.17 12.07 -4.68
C ASP A 60 -15.21 11.42 -3.67
N PRO A 61 -15.21 10.09 -3.57
CA PRO A 61 -14.33 9.36 -2.66
C PRO A 61 -12.85 9.66 -2.88
N TYR A 62 -12.41 9.79 -4.14
CA TYR A 62 -11.00 9.90 -4.49
C TYR A 62 -10.42 11.28 -4.15
N GLU A 63 -11.18 12.34 -4.42
CA GLU A 63 -10.80 13.69 -4.00
C GLU A 63 -10.68 13.78 -2.48
N ARG A 64 -11.61 13.16 -1.73
CA ARG A 64 -11.53 13.13 -0.26
C ARG A 64 -10.30 12.40 0.26
N ALA A 65 -9.85 11.33 -0.41
CA ALA A 65 -8.58 10.68 -0.05
C ALA A 65 -7.39 11.62 -0.30
N ALA A 66 -7.37 12.34 -1.43
CA ALA A 66 -6.32 13.29 -1.75
C ALA A 66 -6.25 14.43 -0.71
N GLU A 67 -7.39 15.04 -0.38
CA GLU A 67 -7.50 16.08 0.64
C GLU A 67 -7.06 15.59 2.03
N THR A 68 -7.47 14.36 2.40
CA THR A 68 -7.09 13.76 3.69
C THR A 68 -5.59 13.52 3.73
N ALA A 69 -5.01 12.96 2.67
CA ALA A 69 -3.57 12.74 2.57
C ALA A 69 -2.79 14.05 2.64
N GLN A 70 -3.26 15.11 1.97
CA GLN A 70 -2.64 16.43 2.03
C GLN A 70 -2.73 17.01 3.45
N THR A 71 -3.90 16.95 4.07
CA THR A 71 -4.10 17.39 5.46
C THR A 71 -3.14 16.68 6.43
N TRP A 72 -2.94 15.37 6.26
CA TRP A 72 -2.01 14.60 7.09
C TRP A 72 -0.54 14.94 6.83
N LYS A 73 -0.18 15.31 5.59
CA LYS A 73 1.16 15.81 5.29
C LYS A 73 1.38 17.18 5.92
N ASP A 74 0.42 18.09 5.78
CA ASP A 74 0.51 19.46 6.29
C ASP A 74 0.55 19.50 7.83
N SER A 75 -0.17 18.59 8.50
CA SER A 75 -0.14 18.45 9.95
C SER A 75 1.03 17.61 10.48
N GLY A 76 1.86 17.05 9.59
CA GLY A 76 3.01 16.22 9.94
C GLY A 76 2.69 14.80 10.38
N VAL A 77 1.43 14.36 10.33
CA VAL A 77 1.01 12.95 10.56
C VAL A 77 1.69 12.02 9.55
N LEU A 78 1.79 12.45 8.30
CA LEU A 78 2.56 11.80 7.25
C LEU A 78 3.78 12.66 6.90
N LYS A 79 4.94 12.04 6.71
CA LYS A 79 6.17 12.72 6.27
C LYS A 79 6.87 11.95 5.19
N HIS A 80 7.54 12.68 4.30
CA HIS A 80 8.50 12.07 3.38
C HIS A 80 9.78 11.69 4.12
N ASP A 81 10.37 10.58 3.72
CA ASP A 81 11.75 10.30 4.10
C ASP A 81 12.71 11.29 3.43
N GLU A 82 13.82 11.58 4.13
CA GLU A 82 14.83 12.55 3.69
C GLU A 82 15.59 12.07 2.45
N GLU A 83 15.87 10.76 2.39
CA GLU A 83 16.67 10.13 1.35
C GLU A 83 15.88 9.06 0.57
N PRO A 84 16.05 8.97 -0.76
CA PRO A 84 15.51 7.85 -1.51
C PRO A 84 16.04 6.53 -0.97
N SER A 85 15.14 5.57 -0.69
CA SER A 85 15.49 4.30 -0.07
C SER A 85 14.77 3.12 -0.72
N ILE A 86 15.32 1.92 -0.53
CA ILE A 86 14.61 0.65 -0.70
C ILE A 86 14.20 0.19 0.69
N TYR A 87 12.93 -0.15 0.87
CA TYR A 87 12.35 -0.42 2.19
C TYR A 87 12.26 -1.91 2.43
N VAL A 88 13.06 -2.44 3.35
CA VAL A 88 13.00 -3.87 3.71
C VAL A 88 11.79 -4.15 4.58
N THR A 89 11.06 -5.22 4.28
CA THR A 89 9.93 -5.70 5.06
C THR A 89 10.21 -7.10 5.60
N GLU A 90 9.74 -7.38 6.81
CA GLU A 90 9.68 -8.73 7.36
C GLU A 90 8.29 -8.96 7.93
N GLU A 91 7.68 -10.07 7.56
CA GLU A 91 6.38 -10.50 8.03
C GLU A 91 6.54 -11.85 8.74
N GLU A 92 6.06 -11.93 9.98
CA GLU A 92 5.99 -13.18 10.73
C GLU A 92 4.54 -13.63 10.83
N PHE A 93 4.26 -14.87 10.48
CA PHE A 93 2.92 -15.43 10.53
C PHE A 93 2.94 -16.93 10.82
N GLU A 94 1.86 -17.44 11.41
CA GLU A 94 1.69 -18.86 11.63
C GLU A 94 1.00 -19.52 10.43
N TYR A 95 1.57 -20.61 9.92
CA TYR A 95 0.95 -21.44 8.91
C TYR A 95 1.15 -22.92 9.24
N ARG A 96 0.04 -23.65 9.39
CA ARG A 96 0.03 -25.08 9.74
C ARG A 96 0.86 -25.40 11.00
N GLY A 97 0.71 -24.60 12.05
CA GLY A 97 1.41 -24.80 13.33
C GLY A 97 2.89 -24.43 13.31
N ARG A 98 3.37 -23.76 12.27
CA ARG A 98 4.76 -23.30 12.14
C ARG A 98 4.80 -21.78 11.99
N ILE A 99 5.70 -21.15 12.74
CA ILE A 99 6.02 -19.74 12.55
C ILE A 99 6.91 -19.62 11.31
N LEU A 100 6.44 -18.91 10.31
CA LEU A 100 7.17 -18.58 9.09
C LEU A 100 7.54 -17.10 9.10
N ARG A 101 8.69 -16.78 8.48
CA ARG A 101 9.11 -15.40 8.24
C ARG A 101 9.28 -15.17 6.75
N ARG A 102 8.67 -14.12 6.22
CA ARG A 102 8.81 -13.67 4.84
C ARG A 102 9.52 -12.33 4.84
N ARG A 103 10.68 -12.27 4.19
CA ARG A 103 11.42 -11.02 3.96
C ARG A 103 11.21 -10.57 2.53
N GLY A 104 10.97 -9.28 2.37
CA GLY A 104 10.82 -8.63 1.06
C GLY A 104 11.38 -7.23 1.10
N PHE A 105 11.12 -6.49 0.03
CA PHE A 105 11.39 -5.06 -0.02
C PHE A 105 10.36 -4.34 -0.88
N ILE A 106 10.20 -3.04 -0.64
CA ILE A 106 9.41 -2.13 -1.44
C ILE A 106 10.36 -1.18 -2.17
N ALA A 107 10.20 -1.10 -3.48
CA ALA A 107 10.95 -0.22 -4.38
C ALA A 107 10.02 0.29 -5.49
N GLY A 108 10.40 1.38 -6.15
CA GLY A 108 9.78 1.75 -7.41
C GLY A 108 10.18 0.73 -8.48
N VAL A 109 9.25 0.34 -9.35
CA VAL A 109 9.52 -0.51 -10.51
C VAL A 109 9.20 0.26 -11.78
N ARG A 110 10.08 0.19 -12.78
CA ARG A 110 9.83 0.78 -14.09
C ARG A 110 8.62 0.11 -14.75
N LEU A 111 7.74 0.91 -15.36
CA LEU A 111 6.68 0.38 -16.21
C LEU A 111 7.30 -0.17 -17.50
N GLU A 112 6.90 -1.37 -17.88
CA GLU A 112 7.39 -2.07 -19.07
C GLU A 112 6.21 -2.39 -19.98
N ASP A 113 6.44 -2.38 -21.29
CA ASP A 113 5.49 -2.95 -22.24
C ASP A 113 5.42 -4.47 -22.02
N TYR A 114 4.21 -5.04 -22.11
CA TYR A 114 3.99 -6.46 -21.79
C TYR A 114 4.76 -7.41 -22.71
N ASP A 115 5.03 -7.00 -23.95
CA ASP A 115 5.77 -7.80 -24.94
C ASP A 115 7.26 -7.97 -24.61
N GLN A 116 7.80 -7.14 -23.70
CA GLN A 116 9.19 -7.24 -23.24
C GLN A 116 9.37 -8.37 -22.22
N GLU A 117 8.28 -8.88 -21.63
CA GLU A 117 8.27 -9.95 -20.63
C GLU A 117 9.22 -9.70 -19.42
N VAL A 118 9.58 -8.43 -19.16
CA VAL A 118 10.44 -8.03 -18.04
C VAL A 118 9.67 -8.05 -16.71
N VAL A 119 8.42 -7.58 -16.74
CA VAL A 119 7.46 -7.68 -15.64
C VAL A 119 6.24 -8.42 -16.17
N LEU A 120 5.96 -9.59 -15.58
CA LEU A 120 4.82 -10.42 -15.99
C LEU A 120 3.52 -9.87 -15.39
N PRO A 121 2.42 -9.81 -16.16
CA PRO A 121 1.13 -9.37 -15.64
C PRO A 121 0.59 -10.38 -14.62
N HIS A 122 -0.13 -9.87 -13.62
CA HIS A 122 -0.87 -10.72 -12.69
C HIS A 122 -2.06 -11.37 -13.41
N GLU A 123 -2.30 -12.65 -13.16
CA GLU A 123 -3.43 -13.37 -13.76
C GLU A 123 -4.76 -13.00 -13.09
N GLY A 124 -5.87 -13.03 -13.82
CA GLY A 124 -7.19 -12.80 -13.23
C GLY A 124 -7.44 -11.38 -12.69
N THR A 125 -6.71 -10.38 -13.20
CA THR A 125 -6.97 -8.98 -12.86
C THR A 125 -8.36 -8.56 -13.31
N ARG A 126 -9.06 -7.87 -12.43
CA ARG A 126 -10.40 -7.34 -12.69
C ARG A 126 -10.32 -5.91 -13.18
N SER A 127 -10.84 -5.65 -14.38
CA SER A 127 -10.76 -4.34 -15.03
C SER A 127 -11.34 -3.20 -14.19
N GLU A 128 -12.39 -3.49 -13.42
CA GLU A 128 -13.02 -2.56 -12.51
C GLU A 128 -12.09 -2.14 -11.35
N TRP A 129 -11.29 -3.07 -10.82
CA TRP A 129 -10.33 -2.78 -9.76
C TRP A 129 -9.13 -2.00 -10.30
N VAL A 130 -8.65 -2.34 -11.50
CA VAL A 130 -7.58 -1.57 -12.15
C VAL A 130 -8.01 -0.12 -12.37
N ALA A 131 -9.17 0.10 -12.99
CA ALA A 131 -9.68 1.44 -13.25
C ALA A 131 -9.90 2.24 -11.95
N ASP A 132 -10.37 1.56 -10.92
CA ASP A 132 -10.58 2.13 -9.59
C ASP A 132 -9.28 2.58 -8.92
N ARG A 133 -8.25 1.73 -8.91
CA ARG A 133 -6.93 2.06 -8.35
C ARG A 133 -6.25 3.17 -9.15
N VAL A 134 -6.37 3.17 -10.48
CA VAL A 134 -5.83 4.24 -11.34
C VAL A 134 -6.45 5.60 -11.00
N ARG A 135 -7.78 5.66 -10.79
CA ARG A 135 -8.44 6.92 -10.37
C ARG A 135 -7.95 7.39 -8.99
N LEU A 136 -7.84 6.48 -8.03
CA LEU A 136 -7.34 6.82 -6.70
C LEU A 136 -5.91 7.35 -6.74
N MET A 137 -5.01 6.64 -7.45
CA MET A 137 -3.62 7.07 -7.61
C MET A 137 -3.52 8.41 -8.35
N GLY A 138 -4.36 8.63 -9.36
CA GLY A 138 -4.42 9.89 -10.10
C GLY A 138 -4.85 11.07 -9.22
N ALA A 139 -5.88 10.90 -8.39
CA ALA A 139 -6.35 11.95 -7.50
C ALA A 139 -5.38 12.20 -6.33
N ALA A 140 -4.96 11.14 -5.65
CA ALA A 140 -4.16 11.24 -4.43
C ALA A 140 -2.64 11.38 -4.67
N GLN A 141 -2.19 11.17 -5.91
CA GLN A 141 -0.77 11.15 -6.29
C GLN A 141 0.04 10.22 -5.38
N SER A 142 -0.51 9.06 -5.05
CA SER A 142 0.05 8.09 -4.10
C SER A 142 -0.51 6.69 -4.36
N ASN A 143 0.28 5.66 -4.08
CA ASN A 143 -0.16 4.27 -4.11
C ASN A 143 -0.22 3.73 -2.67
N TYR A 144 -1.42 3.34 -2.22
CA TYR A 144 -1.68 2.83 -0.87
C TYR A 144 -1.70 1.31 -0.77
N SER A 145 -1.76 0.62 -1.92
CA SER A 145 -1.78 -0.84 -2.02
C SER A 145 -0.81 -1.31 -3.11
N PRO A 146 0.51 -1.27 -2.84
CA PRO A 146 1.51 -1.77 -3.78
C PRO A 146 1.29 -3.27 -4.06
N LEU A 147 1.57 -3.68 -5.30
CA LEU A 147 1.45 -5.08 -5.70
C LEU A 147 2.53 -5.93 -5.01
N LEU A 148 2.12 -7.09 -4.50
CA LEU A 148 3.07 -8.10 -4.04
C LEU A 148 3.70 -8.77 -5.27
N VAL A 149 5.01 -8.63 -5.40
CA VAL A 149 5.79 -9.33 -6.42
C VAL A 149 6.51 -10.51 -5.79
N ILE A 150 6.46 -11.66 -6.46
CA ILE A 150 7.23 -12.83 -6.11
C ILE A 150 8.25 -13.04 -7.22
N TYR A 151 9.51 -13.24 -6.86
CA TYR A 151 10.54 -13.66 -7.80
C TYR A 151 11.10 -15.01 -7.36
N ARG A 152 11.49 -15.82 -8.33
CA ARG A 152 12.18 -17.08 -8.07
C ARG A 152 13.65 -16.77 -7.80
N ASP A 153 14.10 -17.03 -6.58
CA ASP A 153 15.50 -16.93 -6.21
C ASP A 153 16.18 -18.27 -6.49
N ASP A 154 16.69 -18.45 -7.71
CA ASP A 154 17.40 -19.67 -8.12
C ASP A 154 18.78 -19.83 -7.43
N LEU A 155 19.22 -18.82 -6.68
CA LEU A 155 20.48 -18.85 -5.92
C LEU A 155 20.29 -19.29 -4.47
N ARG A 156 19.05 -19.33 -3.96
CA ARG A 156 18.74 -20.00 -2.69
C ARG A 156 18.73 -21.50 -2.92
N SER A 157 19.85 -22.15 -2.63
CA SER A 157 19.83 -23.54 -2.19
C SER A 157 18.84 -23.62 -1.02
N SER A 158 17.67 -24.21 -1.27
CA SER A 158 16.61 -24.39 -0.29
C SER A 158 17.20 -24.94 1.00
N VAL A 159 17.13 -24.14 2.07
CA VAL A 159 17.42 -24.58 3.44
C VAL A 159 16.28 -25.47 3.91
#